data_AF-A0A3D5USY9-F1
#
_entry.id   AF-A0A3D5USY9-F1
#
_cell.length_a   1.000
_cell.length_b   1.000
_cell.length_c   1.000
_cell.angle_alpha   90.00
_cell.angle_beta   90.00
_cell.angle_gamma   90.00
#
_symmetry.space_group_name_H-M   'P 1'
#
loop_
_entity.id
_entity.type
_entity.pdbx_description
1 polymer ?
#
loop_
_entity_poly.entity_id
_entity_poly.type
_entity_poly.pdbx_seq_one_letter_code
_entity_poly.pdbx_strand_id
1 'polypeptide(L)' 'FDGSGFGMGTRSQRYSMLVDDGVVKSLNKEPNPGEAKVSGAETMLQQLS' A
#
# COMPACT_ATOMS: atom_id res chain seq x y z
N PHE A 1 -6.97 -6.56 8.16
CA PHE A 1 -6.90 -6.06 9.54
C PHE A 1 -6.68 -4.54 9.51
N ASP A 2 -7.47 -3.75 10.23
CA ASP A 2 -7.48 -2.27 10.15
C ASP A 2 -7.19 -1.57 11.49
N GLY A 3 -6.72 -2.31 12.51
CA GLY A 3 -6.41 -1.78 13.83
C GLY A 3 -7.59 -1.70 14.79
N SER A 4 -8.84 -1.77 14.30
CA SER A 4 -10.05 -1.60 15.12
C SER A 4 -10.16 -2.64 16.23
N GLY A 5 -9.80 -3.89 15.95
CA GLY A 5 -9.80 -5.00 16.92
C GLY A 5 -8.79 -4.85 18.07
N PHE A 6 -7.86 -3.89 17.98
CA PHE A 6 -6.90 -3.57 19.06
C PHE A 6 -7.21 -2.21 19.72
N GLY A 7 -8.41 -1.66 19.55
CA GLY A 7 -8.81 -0.38 20.16
C GLY A 7 -8.17 0.86 19.52
N MET A 8 -7.56 0.72 18.34
CA MET A 8 -6.89 1.83 17.65
C MET A 8 -7.80 2.58 16.65
N GLY A 9 -9.07 2.20 16.55
CA GLY A 9 -10.02 2.68 15.54
C GLY A 9 -9.72 2.14 14.13
N THR A 10 -10.46 2.61 13.13
CA THR A 10 -10.21 2.28 11.72
C THR A 10 -8.98 3.03 11.23
N ARG A 11 -7.96 2.29 10.77
CA ARG A 11 -6.70 2.86 10.28
C ARG A 11 -6.39 2.37 8.88
N SER A 12 -5.68 3.22 8.15
CA SER A 12 -5.08 2.87 6.88
C SER A 12 -3.95 1.85 7.06
N GLN A 13 -3.73 1.03 6.04
CA GLN A 13 -2.60 0.10 5.96
C GLN A 13 -1.47 0.73 5.14
N ARG A 14 -0.27 0.15 5.17
CA ARG A 14 0.82 0.60 4.28
C ARG A 14 0.55 0.12 2.86
N TYR A 15 0.60 1.04 1.91
CA TYR A 15 0.51 0.74 0.48
C TYR A 15 1.24 1.79 -0.35
N SER A 16 1.48 1.47 -1.61
CA SER A 16 1.76 2.43 -2.67
C SER A 16 0.76 2.24 -3.82
N MET A 17 0.62 3.25 -4.67
CA MET A 17 -0.27 3.19 -5.83
C MET A 17 0.36 3.84 -7.04
N LEU A 18 0.23 3.20 -8.20
CA LEU A 18 0.46 3.81 -9.50
C LEU A 18 -0.86 4.41 -9.97
N VAL A 19 -0.90 5.73 -10.13
CA VAL A 19 -2.09 6.47 -10.58
C VAL A 19 -1.77 7.20 -11.87
N ASP A 20 -2.66 7.05 -12.84
CA ASP A 20 -2.57 7.67 -14.16
C ASP A 20 -3.92 8.31 -14.48
N ASP A 21 -3.92 9.62 -14.71
CA ASP A 21 -5.10 10.48 -14.91
C ASP A 21 -6.23 10.23 -13.88
N GLY A 22 -5.87 10.19 -12.60
CA GLY A 22 -6.82 9.94 -11.50
C GLY A 22 -7.31 8.49 -11.39
N VAL A 23 -6.88 7.58 -12.28
CA VAL A 23 -7.22 6.16 -12.24
C VAL A 23 -6.11 5.35 -11.58
N VAL A 24 -6.44 4.58 -10.55
CA VAL A 24 -5.51 3.63 -9.91
C VAL A 24 -5.25 2.47 -10.86
N LYS A 25 -4.03 2.39 -11.41
CA LYS A 25 -3.59 1.30 -12.29
C LYS A 25 -3.04 0.11 -11.51
N SER A 26 -2.35 0.37 -10.41
CA SER A 26 -1.82 -0.64 -9.48
C SER A 26 -1.98 -0.16 -8.04
N LEU A 27 -2.32 -1.08 -7.14
CA LEU A 27 -2.38 -0.85 -5.70
C LEU A 27 -1.55 -1.92 -4.98
N ASN A 28 -0.39 -1.52 -4.47
CA ASN A 28 0.55 -2.42 -3.81
C ASN A 28 0.37 -2.33 -2.30
N LYS A 29 -0.51 -3.16 -1.77
CA LYS A 29 -0.84 -3.19 -0.34
C LYS A 29 0.02 -4.22 0.38
N GLU A 30 0.64 -3.83 1.49
CA GLU A 30 1.43 -4.75 2.29
C GLU A 30 0.55 -5.85 2.91
N PRO A 31 0.96 -7.13 2.86
CA PRO A 31 0.21 -8.20 3.46
C PRO A 31 0.29 -8.17 4.99
N ASN A 32 1.43 -7.71 5.54
CA ASN A 32 1.73 -7.72 6.96
C ASN A 32 2.03 -6.32 7.50
N PRO A 33 1.56 -5.99 8.71
CA PRO A 33 1.97 -4.77 9.40
C PRO A 33 3.49 -4.73 9.66
N GLY A 34 4.09 -3.55 9.58
CA GLY A 34 5.52 -3.35 9.85
C GLY A 34 6.45 -3.69 8.69
N GLU A 35 5.95 -4.30 7.61
CA GLU A 35 6.70 -4.54 6.39
C GLU A 35 6.56 -3.38 5.38
N ALA A 36 7.49 -3.33 4.42
CA ALA A 36 7.52 -2.40 3.29
C ALA A 36 8.16 -3.08 2.06
N LYS A 37 7.67 -4.28 1.70
CA LYS A 37 8.26 -5.09 0.62
C LYS A 37 7.66 -4.80 -0.75
N VAL A 38 6.34 -4.63 -0.83
CA VAL A 38 5.62 -4.44 -2.11
C VAL A 38 5.23 -2.98 -2.34
N SER A 39 5.17 -2.18 -1.28
CA SER A 39 4.89 -0.75 -1.33
C SER A 39 6.15 0.11 -1.50
N GLY A 40 7.33 -0.52 -1.60
CA GLY A 40 8.63 0.14 -1.70
C GLY A 40 8.89 0.85 -3.03
N ALA A 41 9.94 1.67 -3.05
CA ALA A 41 10.33 2.46 -4.22
C ALA A 41 10.76 1.56 -5.39
N GLU A 42 11.44 0.45 -5.11
CA GLU A 42 11.87 -0.53 -6.11
C GLU A 42 10.66 -1.10 -6.89
N THR A 43 9.59 -1.47 -6.19
CA THR A 43 8.35 -1.94 -6.84
C THR A 43 7.72 -0.84 -7.69
N MET A 44 7.72 0.40 -7.22
CA MET A 44 7.19 1.53 -8.00
C MET A 44 7.98 1.76 -9.29
N LEU A 45 9.31 1.76 -9.20
CA LEU A 45 10.18 1.95 -10.38
C LEU A 45 10.00 0.83 -11.41
N GLN A 46 9.85 -0.42 -10.96
CA GLN A 46 9.55 -1.57 -11.84
C GLN A 46 8.17 -1.48 -12.52
N GLN A 47 7.24 -0.68 -12.00
CA GLN A 47 5.91 -0.47 -12.60
C GLN A 47 5.87 0.68 -13.61
N LEU A 48 6.93 1.49 -13.68
CA LEU A 48 7.06 2.61 -14.60
C LEU A 48 7.79 2.26 -15.92
N SER A 49 8.34 1.05 -16.01
CA SER A 49 9.07 0.54 -17.17
C SER A 49 8.17 -0.02 -18.26
#